data_AF-A0A2A3FNG1-F1
#
_entry.id   AF-A0A2A3FNG1-F1
#
_cell.length_a   1.000
_cell.length_b   1.000
_cell.length_c   1.000
_cell.angle_alpha   90.00
_cell.angle_beta   90.00
_cell.angle_gamma   90.00
#
_symmetry.space_group_name_H-M   'P 1'
#
loop_
_entity.id
_entity.type
_entity.pdbx_description
1 polymer ?
#
loop_
_entity_poly.entity_id
_entity_poly.type
_entity_poly.pdbx_seq_one_letter_code
_entity_poly.pdbx_strand_id
1 'polypeptide(L)'
;MNIGGAQRALLLTGAIGIIIGTSACSLGAPVIPRDPCRTVTSDSANSAGSIAEDLTLTVSGPIRLPVEPGTTTFTSGFGERWGAQHQGVDLAGPVGTKILAALDGNVVKAGDSGEGPGVGFENWVVIDSNVDGKPVSTVYGHMFADGIHIKPGQQVKAGDHIADIGNAGGSTGPHLHFEYWQGGRLQGGTALDPVTVLPDIAKQNGTGGGDPDTASNSPIQLVAASRSTADCSGFGMAGGGELAFGIVPAEFEPWLRRAGSVCPEIDPPLLAAQLQQENGFRHGPHAPVSDTGAMGPAQFMPGTWATWGKDYDGDGKADPNSIGDAVMSQAHFMCALYQDVSGYIASGRATGDPIELTLAAYNAGPGAVQKFGGIPPFAQTENYVPTILQARTGFTNPNARGRFIPNTSGDSSQVVTAAREYLGTPYVWGGGGTGGPSGGGFDCSGLTSYAVHAASAGKVSLPRTSEQQWGVGIEIPIDQARPGDLVFGSWGPNGPGHVGVYSGTGKMVHAPTPGDVVKEAPLQAGLKARRVM
;
A
#
# COMPACT_ATOMS: atom_id res chain seq x y z
N MET A 1 -89.31 -34.75 -2.13
CA MET A 1 -88.24 -33.91 -2.69
C MET A 1 -87.11 -33.82 -1.66
N ASN A 2 -85.85 -33.89 -2.11
CA ASN A 2 -84.70 -33.02 -1.77
C ASN A 2 -84.67 -32.29 -0.40
N ILE A 3 -83.58 -32.24 0.39
CA ILE A 3 -82.20 -32.83 0.33
C ILE A 3 -81.68 -32.92 1.80
N GLY A 4 -80.66 -33.73 2.12
CA GLY A 4 -79.92 -33.57 3.39
C GLY A 4 -79.05 -34.75 3.88
N GLY A 5 -78.28 -35.41 3.02
CA GLY A 5 -77.43 -36.56 3.42
C GLY A 5 -76.05 -36.16 3.99
N ALA A 6 -75.49 -36.97 4.90
CA ALA A 6 -74.17 -36.74 5.51
C ALA A 6 -73.32 -38.02 5.62
N GLN A 7 -72.17 -38.05 4.93
CA GLN A 7 -71.01 -38.98 5.04
C GLN A 7 -69.79 -38.18 4.52
N ARG A 8 -68.62 -38.09 5.17
CA ARG A 8 -67.64 -39.07 5.72
C ARG A 8 -66.60 -39.57 4.69
N ALA A 9 -65.35 -39.71 5.17
CA ALA A 9 -64.11 -39.99 4.42
C ALA A 9 -63.61 -38.79 3.56
N LEU A 10 -62.32 -38.61 3.28
CA LEU A 10 -61.11 -39.41 3.54
C LEU A 10 -59.88 -38.47 3.66
N LEU A 11 -58.82 -38.83 4.40
CA LEU A 11 -57.41 -38.88 3.95
C LEU A 11 -56.42 -39.22 5.09
N LEU A 12 -55.27 -39.76 4.72
CA LEU A 12 -54.37 -40.59 5.52
C LEU A 12 -53.68 -39.89 6.71
N THR A 13 -53.49 -40.63 7.81
CA THR A 13 -52.33 -40.51 8.68
C THR A 13 -51.47 -41.78 8.56
N GLY A 14 -50.17 -41.62 8.33
CA GLY A 14 -49.18 -42.71 8.29
C GLY A 14 -48.06 -42.41 9.28
N ALA A 15 -47.73 -43.37 10.15
CA ALA A 15 -46.75 -43.19 11.22
C ALA A 15 -45.40 -43.82 10.88
N ILE A 16 -44.31 -43.18 11.30
CA ILE A 16 -42.97 -43.77 11.44
C ILE A 16 -42.46 -43.43 12.85
N GLY A 17 -41.76 -44.37 13.47
CA GLY A 17 -41.49 -44.37 14.92
C GLY A 17 -40.38 -43.44 15.39
N ILE A 18 -40.47 -43.04 16.66
CA ILE A 18 -39.39 -42.39 17.40
C ILE A 18 -38.43 -43.48 17.90
N ILE A 19 -37.16 -43.43 17.49
CA ILE A 19 -36.09 -44.23 18.08
C ILE A 19 -35.35 -43.36 19.10
N ILE A 20 -35.28 -43.82 20.35
CA ILE A 20 -34.45 -43.20 21.39
C ILE A 20 -33.08 -43.88 21.34
N GLY A 21 -32.07 -43.15 20.88
CA GLY A 21 -30.66 -43.57 20.91
C GLY A 21 -29.84 -42.61 21.78
N THR A 22 -29.16 -43.13 22.79
CA THR A 22 -28.33 -42.34 23.71
C THR A 22 -26.84 -42.45 23.40
N SER A 23 -26.09 -41.44 23.83
CA SER A 23 -24.64 -41.46 24.04
C SER A 23 -23.70 -41.51 22.83
N ALA A 24 -23.15 -40.35 22.49
CA ALA A 24 -21.75 -40.22 22.06
C ALA A 24 -21.19 -38.90 22.62
N CYS A 25 -20.01 -38.94 23.23
CA CYS A 25 -19.32 -37.75 23.74
C CYS A 25 -18.34 -37.19 22.71
N SER A 26 -18.06 -35.89 22.80
CA SER A 26 -16.90 -35.21 22.18
C SER A 26 -16.74 -35.33 20.66
N LEU A 27 -17.06 -34.23 19.96
CA LEU A 27 -16.06 -33.50 19.15
C LEU A 27 -16.51 -32.04 19.04
N GLY A 28 -15.58 -31.12 18.78
CA GLY A 28 -15.86 -29.68 18.80
C GLY A 28 -16.84 -29.27 17.69
N ALA A 29 -17.84 -28.45 18.03
CA ALA A 29 -18.66 -27.79 17.03
C ALA A 29 -17.76 -26.82 16.23
N PRO A 30 -17.72 -26.88 14.89
CA PRO A 30 -16.90 -25.97 14.10
C PRO A 30 -17.41 -24.54 14.29
N VAL A 31 -16.49 -23.62 14.55
CA VAL A 31 -16.78 -22.18 14.45
C VAL A 31 -17.10 -21.90 12.98
N ILE A 32 -18.38 -21.73 12.67
CA ILE A 32 -18.82 -21.37 11.31
C ILE A 32 -18.31 -19.96 11.04
N PRO A 33 -17.39 -19.74 10.09
CA PRO A 33 -17.00 -18.40 9.69
C PRO A 33 -18.20 -17.75 9.04
N ARG A 34 -18.80 -16.76 9.69
CA ARG A 34 -19.84 -15.94 9.08
C ARG A 34 -19.15 -14.90 8.22
N ASP A 35 -19.05 -15.21 6.93
CA ASP A 35 -18.56 -14.30 5.90
C ASP A 35 -19.25 -12.93 6.02
N PRO A 36 -18.52 -11.84 6.28
CA PRO A 36 -19.08 -10.50 6.38
C PRO A 36 -19.54 -9.95 5.01
N CYS A 37 -19.15 -10.57 3.90
CA CYS A 37 -19.32 -10.05 2.54
C CYS A 37 -20.72 -10.31 1.93
N ARG A 38 -21.77 -10.42 2.75
CA ARG A 38 -23.13 -10.69 2.24
C ARG A 38 -23.81 -9.41 1.74
N THR A 39 -23.64 -9.14 0.45
CA THR A 39 -24.37 -8.07 -0.25
C THR A 39 -25.89 -8.27 -0.21
N VAL A 40 -26.61 -7.17 -0.01
CA VAL A 40 -28.05 -7.07 -0.31
C VAL A 40 -28.17 -6.20 -1.55
N THR A 41 -28.70 -6.77 -2.63
CA THR A 41 -28.87 -6.10 -3.92
C THR A 41 -30.16 -5.29 -3.98
N SER A 42 -30.09 -4.06 -4.47
CA SER A 42 -31.26 -3.31 -4.96
C SER A 42 -30.85 -2.37 -6.10
N ASP A 43 -31.25 -2.71 -7.33
CA ASP A 43 -30.97 -1.91 -8.52
C ASP A 43 -31.81 -0.63 -8.59
N SER A 44 -31.26 0.42 -9.22
CA SER A 44 -31.94 1.24 -10.25
C SER A 44 -30.99 2.29 -10.83
N ALA A 45 -31.10 2.58 -12.12
CA ALA A 45 -30.19 3.47 -12.85
C ALA A 45 -30.89 4.74 -13.37
N ASN A 46 -30.12 5.84 -13.54
CA ASN A 46 -30.07 6.59 -14.81
C ASN A 46 -29.02 7.72 -14.87
N SER A 47 -28.07 7.57 -15.79
CA SER A 47 -27.67 8.52 -16.84
C SER A 47 -27.62 10.04 -16.58
N ALA A 48 -26.42 10.65 -16.58
CA ALA A 48 -26.11 11.91 -17.28
C ALA A 48 -24.59 12.25 -17.31
N GLY A 49 -24.11 12.84 -18.42
CA GLY A 49 -22.91 13.71 -18.46
C GLY A 49 -21.55 13.05 -18.68
N SER A 50 -20.96 13.24 -19.86
CA SER A 50 -19.60 12.79 -20.20
C SER A 50 -18.54 13.88 -19.98
N ILE A 51 -17.63 13.70 -19.01
CA ILE A 51 -16.35 14.42 -18.90
C ILE A 51 -15.26 13.51 -18.33
N ALA A 52 -14.35 13.03 -19.19
CA ALA A 52 -12.96 12.59 -18.92
C ALA A 52 -12.45 11.81 -20.14
N GLU A 53 -11.46 12.34 -20.88
CA GLU A 53 -10.57 11.48 -21.66
C GLU A 53 -9.47 10.99 -20.73
N ASP A 54 -9.76 9.82 -20.17
CA ASP A 54 -8.92 8.86 -19.45
C ASP A 54 -7.47 9.27 -19.10
N LEU A 55 -7.25 9.59 -17.82
CA LEU A 55 -5.93 9.63 -17.18
C LEU A 55 -5.71 8.44 -16.22
N THR A 56 -6.50 7.36 -16.35
CA THR A 56 -6.25 6.14 -15.59
C THR A 56 -5.11 5.34 -16.23
N LEU A 57 -4.35 4.61 -15.40
CA LEU A 57 -3.48 3.55 -15.93
C LEU A 57 -4.40 2.43 -16.42
N THR A 58 -4.56 2.33 -17.73
CA THR A 58 -5.31 1.25 -18.38
C THR A 58 -4.76 -0.10 -17.90
N VAL A 59 -5.64 -1.06 -17.59
CA VAL A 59 -5.19 -2.39 -17.13
C VAL A 59 -4.33 -3.04 -18.21
N SER A 60 -3.08 -3.33 -17.88
CA SER A 60 -2.11 -3.95 -18.77
C SER A 60 -2.53 -5.37 -19.11
N GLY A 61 -2.12 -5.83 -20.30
CA GLY A 61 -2.04 -7.26 -20.59
C GLY A 61 -1.05 -7.98 -19.66
N PRO A 62 -1.02 -9.32 -19.71
CA PRO A 62 -0.08 -10.12 -18.91
C PRO A 62 1.37 -9.73 -19.19
N ILE A 63 2.19 -9.75 -18.14
CA ILE A 63 3.61 -9.37 -18.18
C ILE A 63 4.37 -10.17 -19.24
N ARG A 64 5.24 -9.47 -19.98
CA ARG A 64 6.06 -10.02 -21.06
C ARG A 64 7.54 -10.00 -20.68
N LEU A 65 8.34 -10.80 -21.39
CA LEU A 65 9.80 -10.71 -21.31
C LEU A 65 10.25 -9.30 -21.72
N PRO A 66 11.14 -8.64 -20.95
CA PRO A 66 11.65 -7.30 -21.25
C PRO A 66 12.73 -7.31 -22.35
N VAL A 67 12.82 -8.39 -23.13
CA VAL A 67 13.84 -8.71 -24.13
C VAL A 67 13.26 -9.68 -25.16
N GLU A 68 13.82 -9.72 -26.36
CA GLU A 68 13.46 -10.74 -27.37
C GLU A 68 13.99 -12.13 -26.93
N PRO A 69 13.18 -13.21 -26.94
CA PRO A 69 13.60 -14.51 -26.41
C PRO A 69 14.88 -15.05 -27.04
N GLY A 70 15.83 -15.49 -26.21
CA GLY A 70 17.12 -16.03 -26.66
C GLY A 70 18.18 -14.99 -27.04
N THR A 71 17.89 -13.68 -26.96
CA THR A 71 18.91 -12.63 -27.12
C THR A 71 19.78 -12.43 -25.87
N THR A 72 19.35 -12.95 -24.72
CA THR A 72 20.01 -12.82 -23.42
C THR A 72 20.08 -14.13 -22.65
N THR A 73 20.93 -14.18 -21.63
CA THR A 73 21.07 -15.28 -20.68
C THR A 73 20.82 -14.79 -19.27
N PHE A 74 20.03 -15.52 -18.48
CA PHE A 74 19.81 -15.22 -17.07
C PHE A 74 21.11 -15.50 -16.27
N THR A 75 21.68 -14.47 -15.64
CA THR A 75 22.98 -14.55 -14.95
C THR A 75 22.93 -14.19 -13.46
N SER A 76 21.93 -13.44 -12.99
CA SER A 76 21.73 -13.19 -11.56
C SER A 76 20.24 -13.11 -11.21
N GLY A 77 19.89 -13.64 -10.03
CA GLY A 77 18.54 -13.59 -9.48
C GLY A 77 18.36 -12.51 -8.42
N PHE A 78 17.13 -12.31 -7.98
CA PHE A 78 16.77 -11.44 -6.84
C PHE A 78 17.37 -11.97 -5.52
N GLY A 79 17.65 -11.08 -4.56
CA GLY A 79 18.08 -11.43 -3.20
C GLY A 79 19.47 -10.94 -2.81
N GLU A 80 19.94 -11.31 -1.61
CA GLU A 80 21.12 -10.70 -1.00
C GLU A 80 22.43 -11.14 -1.68
N ARG A 81 23.25 -10.18 -2.13
CA ARG A 81 24.59 -10.41 -2.66
C ARG A 81 25.63 -9.51 -1.99
N TRP A 82 26.63 -10.13 -1.36
CA TRP A 82 27.77 -9.47 -0.69
C TRP A 82 27.40 -8.41 0.37
N GLY A 83 26.26 -8.56 1.06
CA GLY A 83 25.78 -7.60 2.06
C GLY A 83 24.91 -6.47 1.51
N ALA A 84 24.42 -6.60 0.27
CA ALA A 84 23.46 -5.67 -0.35
C ALA A 84 22.34 -6.43 -1.08
N GLN A 85 21.10 -5.96 -0.98
CA GLN A 85 19.95 -6.61 -1.62
C GLN A 85 19.91 -6.34 -3.12
N HIS A 86 19.81 -7.40 -3.93
CA HIS A 86 19.59 -7.30 -5.36
C HIS A 86 18.08 -7.27 -5.66
N GLN A 87 17.57 -6.11 -6.09
CA GLN A 87 16.14 -5.83 -6.21
C GLN A 87 15.50 -6.32 -7.53
N GLY A 88 16.24 -7.11 -8.32
CA GLY A 88 15.83 -7.52 -9.68
C GLY A 88 16.60 -8.73 -10.19
N VAL A 89 16.59 -8.93 -11.51
CA VAL A 89 17.31 -10.01 -12.20
C VAL A 89 18.23 -9.44 -13.28
N ASP A 90 19.37 -10.09 -13.48
CA ASP A 90 20.35 -9.70 -14.49
C ASP A 90 20.25 -10.63 -15.71
N LEU A 91 19.93 -10.05 -16.87
CA LEU A 91 19.87 -10.72 -18.17
C LEU A 91 21.06 -10.25 -19.02
N ALA A 92 22.16 -11.02 -18.99
CA ALA A 92 23.36 -10.72 -19.76
C ALA A 92 23.11 -10.84 -21.27
N GLY A 93 23.59 -9.87 -22.03
CA GLY A 93 23.43 -9.82 -23.49
C GLY A 93 24.35 -8.77 -24.13
N PRO A 94 24.54 -8.80 -25.46
CA PRO A 94 25.32 -7.79 -26.16
C PRO A 94 24.84 -6.36 -25.91
N VAL A 95 25.77 -5.40 -25.88
CA VAL A 95 25.42 -3.97 -25.96
C VAL A 95 24.65 -3.74 -27.27
N GLY A 96 23.54 -3.01 -27.21
CA GLY A 96 22.64 -2.81 -28.35
C GLY A 96 21.53 -3.86 -28.50
N THR A 97 21.45 -4.87 -27.62
CA THR A 97 20.28 -5.76 -27.55
C THR A 97 19.07 -5.00 -27.02
N LYS A 98 17.94 -5.06 -27.73
CA LYS A 98 16.73 -4.30 -27.38
C LYS A 98 16.18 -4.67 -26.01
N ILE A 99 15.85 -3.65 -25.23
CA ILE A 99 15.03 -3.73 -24.03
C ILE A 99 13.60 -3.35 -24.42
N LEU A 100 12.64 -4.20 -24.06
CA LEU A 100 11.22 -4.06 -24.36
C LEU A 100 10.43 -3.72 -23.08
N ALA A 101 9.37 -2.92 -23.20
CA ALA A 101 8.44 -2.71 -22.11
C ALA A 101 7.73 -4.03 -21.74
N ALA A 102 7.87 -4.48 -20.50
CA ALA A 102 7.26 -5.72 -20.01
C ALA A 102 5.74 -5.61 -19.79
N LEU A 103 5.22 -4.38 -19.66
CA LEU A 103 3.81 -4.05 -19.42
C LEU A 103 3.39 -2.82 -20.23
N ASP A 104 2.08 -2.64 -20.40
CA ASP A 104 1.52 -1.33 -20.76
C ASP A 104 1.68 -0.36 -19.58
N GLY A 105 2.07 0.89 -19.84
CA GLY A 105 2.23 1.86 -18.75
C GLY A 105 2.69 3.25 -19.16
N ASN A 106 2.92 4.08 -18.15
CA ASN A 106 3.43 5.44 -18.28
C ASN A 106 4.91 5.47 -17.84
N VAL A 107 5.80 5.96 -18.70
CA VAL A 107 7.21 6.18 -18.38
C VAL A 107 7.31 7.31 -17.34
N VAL A 108 7.62 6.98 -16.09
CA VAL A 108 7.80 7.99 -15.02
C VAL A 108 9.25 8.47 -14.89
N LYS A 109 10.20 7.68 -15.39
CA LYS A 109 11.63 8.04 -15.46
C LYS A 109 12.27 7.37 -16.69
N ALA A 110 13.17 8.11 -17.34
CA ALA A 110 14.08 7.62 -18.36
C ALA A 110 15.30 8.55 -18.37
N GLY A 111 16.52 8.01 -18.38
CA GLY A 111 17.79 8.75 -18.32
C GLY A 111 18.54 8.57 -16.99
N ASP A 112 19.39 9.54 -16.64
CA ASP A 112 20.26 9.55 -15.45
C ASP A 112 19.56 9.13 -14.13
N SER A 113 20.20 8.29 -13.31
CA SER A 113 19.61 7.76 -12.07
C SER A 113 19.72 8.69 -10.86
N GLY A 114 20.57 9.71 -10.91
CA GLY A 114 20.91 10.59 -9.78
C GLY A 114 21.99 10.03 -8.86
N GLU A 115 22.51 8.82 -9.13
CA GLU A 115 23.54 8.15 -8.33
C GLU A 115 24.95 8.65 -8.70
N GLY A 116 25.16 8.99 -9.98
CA GLY A 116 26.41 9.53 -10.54
C GLY A 116 27.08 8.60 -11.56
N PRO A 117 28.11 9.07 -12.30
CA PRO A 117 28.78 8.28 -13.33
C PRO A 117 29.51 7.07 -12.75
N GLY A 118 29.35 5.89 -13.36
CA GLY A 118 30.04 4.66 -12.96
C GLY A 118 29.58 4.05 -11.63
N VAL A 119 28.44 4.48 -11.08
CA VAL A 119 27.85 3.94 -9.83
C VAL A 119 26.35 3.68 -10.01
N GLY A 120 25.81 2.73 -9.23
CA GLY A 120 24.40 2.35 -9.32
C GLY A 120 24.02 1.89 -10.73
N PHE A 121 22.85 2.29 -11.22
CA PHE A 121 22.45 2.06 -12.62
C PHE A 121 23.09 3.04 -13.61
N GLU A 122 23.50 4.23 -13.14
CA GLU A 122 23.84 5.44 -13.92
C GLU A 122 22.71 5.95 -14.82
N ASN A 123 22.13 5.12 -15.68
CA ASN A 123 20.86 5.41 -16.36
C ASN A 123 19.87 4.26 -16.16
N TRP A 124 18.59 4.62 -16.13
CA TRP A 124 17.48 3.70 -15.96
C TRP A 124 16.20 4.19 -16.63
N VAL A 125 15.29 3.25 -16.89
CA VAL A 125 13.88 3.49 -17.20
C VAL A 125 13.04 2.96 -16.06
N VAL A 126 11.98 3.70 -15.69
CA VAL A 126 10.91 3.24 -14.80
C VAL A 126 9.57 3.48 -15.51
N ILE A 127 8.78 2.42 -15.65
CA ILE A 127 7.42 2.46 -16.20
C ILE A 127 6.43 2.06 -15.10
N ASP A 128 5.48 2.94 -14.81
CA ASP A 128 4.37 2.67 -13.89
C ASP A 128 3.18 2.10 -14.67
N SER A 129 2.64 1.00 -14.17
CA SER A 129 1.66 0.14 -14.83
C SER A 129 0.55 -0.29 -13.88
N ASN A 130 -0.51 -0.87 -14.41
CA ASN A 130 -1.64 -1.41 -13.67
C ASN A 130 -1.87 -2.87 -14.05
N VAL A 131 -1.72 -3.80 -13.10
CA VAL A 131 -1.94 -5.25 -13.31
C VAL A 131 -3.05 -5.70 -12.38
N ASP A 132 -4.15 -6.21 -12.94
CA ASP A 132 -5.35 -6.65 -12.20
C ASP A 132 -5.89 -5.61 -11.18
N GLY A 133 -5.83 -4.32 -11.52
CA GLY A 133 -6.26 -3.22 -10.65
C GLY A 133 -5.21 -2.76 -9.63
N LYS A 134 -4.00 -3.33 -9.63
CA LYS A 134 -2.92 -3.03 -8.70
C LYS A 134 -1.85 -2.18 -9.39
N PRO A 135 -1.42 -1.05 -8.79
CA PRO A 135 -0.29 -0.28 -9.31
C PRO A 135 1.01 -1.08 -9.11
N VAL A 136 1.85 -1.10 -10.13
CA VAL A 136 3.17 -1.74 -10.13
C VAL A 136 4.15 -0.89 -10.95
N SER A 137 5.45 -0.99 -10.69
CA SER A 137 6.47 -0.47 -11.60
C SER A 137 7.33 -1.58 -12.18
N THR A 138 7.78 -1.39 -13.41
CA THR A 138 8.89 -2.15 -14.00
C THR A 138 10.09 -1.22 -14.19
N VAL A 139 11.27 -1.73 -13.88
CA VAL A 139 12.53 -0.96 -13.90
C VAL A 139 13.53 -1.67 -14.79
N TYR A 140 14.30 -0.88 -15.53
CA TYR A 140 15.26 -1.35 -16.52
C TYR A 140 16.52 -0.50 -16.31
N GLY A 141 17.66 -1.12 -15.97
CA GLY A 141 18.90 -0.41 -15.62
C GLY A 141 20.08 -0.66 -16.57
N HIS A 142 21.18 0.07 -16.34
CA HIS A 142 22.51 -0.06 -16.97
C HIS A 142 22.61 0.24 -18.48
N MET A 143 21.57 0.79 -19.12
CA MET A 143 21.69 1.31 -20.48
C MET A 143 22.58 2.56 -20.55
N PHE A 144 23.18 2.81 -21.71
CA PHE A 144 23.84 4.08 -21.98
C PHE A 144 22.81 5.19 -22.30
N ALA A 145 23.16 6.44 -22.06
CA ALA A 145 22.24 7.57 -22.19
C ALA A 145 21.73 7.81 -23.64
N ASP A 146 22.49 7.36 -24.65
CA ASP A 146 22.11 7.35 -26.07
C ASP A 146 21.32 6.09 -26.49
N GLY A 147 21.33 5.04 -25.67
CA GLY A 147 20.52 3.83 -25.81
C GLY A 147 19.14 3.92 -25.14
N ILE A 148 18.55 5.12 -25.03
CA ILE A 148 17.23 5.36 -24.44
C ILE A 148 16.32 6.01 -25.48
N HIS A 149 15.26 5.30 -25.87
CA HIS A 149 14.39 5.66 -27.00
C HIS A 149 13.08 6.35 -26.58
N ILE A 150 12.90 6.55 -25.27
CA ILE A 150 11.69 7.08 -24.65
C ILE A 150 11.99 8.21 -23.66
N LYS A 151 10.95 8.92 -23.21
CA LYS A 151 11.05 10.07 -22.29
C LYS A 151 9.99 10.02 -21.19
N PRO A 152 10.22 10.64 -20.02
CA PRO A 152 9.20 10.75 -18.98
C PRO A 152 7.90 11.39 -19.50
N GLY A 153 6.76 10.86 -19.06
CA GLY A 153 5.42 11.25 -19.52
C GLY A 153 4.96 10.57 -20.81
N GLN A 154 5.79 9.73 -21.45
CA GLN A 154 5.38 8.91 -22.59
C GLN A 154 4.56 7.69 -22.12
N GLN A 155 3.53 7.32 -22.88
CA GLN A 155 2.84 6.03 -22.73
C GLN A 155 3.50 4.98 -23.62
N VAL A 156 3.57 3.74 -23.15
CA VAL A 156 4.14 2.58 -23.87
C VAL A 156 3.23 1.35 -23.73
N LYS A 157 3.39 0.41 -24.67
CA LYS A 157 2.69 -0.87 -24.73
C LYS A 157 3.63 -2.05 -24.52
N ALA A 158 3.11 -3.15 -23.98
CA ALA A 158 3.91 -4.33 -23.67
C ALA A 158 4.53 -4.95 -24.94
N GLY A 159 5.86 -4.78 -25.10
CA GLY A 159 6.62 -5.14 -26.30
C GLY A 159 7.18 -3.95 -27.10
N ASP A 160 6.86 -2.70 -26.73
CA ASP A 160 7.51 -1.51 -27.32
C ASP A 160 9.02 -1.52 -27.00
N HIS A 161 9.84 -1.17 -27.98
CA HIS A 161 11.29 -0.99 -27.81
C HIS A 161 11.56 0.33 -27.07
N ILE A 162 12.08 0.24 -25.84
CA ILE A 162 12.21 1.38 -24.93
C ILE A 162 13.65 1.85 -24.72
N ALA A 163 14.61 0.92 -24.75
CA ALA A 163 16.03 1.18 -24.55
C ALA A 163 16.85 0.04 -25.15
N ASP A 164 18.17 0.11 -25.06
CA ASP A 164 19.10 -0.97 -25.42
C ASP A 164 20.00 -1.35 -24.24
N ILE A 165 20.39 -2.62 -24.15
CA ILE A 165 21.36 -3.10 -23.18
C ILE A 165 22.66 -2.29 -23.33
N GLY A 166 23.17 -1.81 -22.20
CA GLY A 166 24.43 -1.08 -22.10
C GLY A 166 25.39 -1.72 -21.10
N ASN A 167 26.30 -0.91 -20.57
CA ASN A 167 27.13 -1.24 -19.42
C ASN A 167 27.46 0.04 -18.64
N ALA A 168 26.44 0.85 -18.33
CA ALA A 168 26.57 2.07 -17.55
C ALA A 168 26.59 1.76 -16.03
N GLY A 169 27.07 2.69 -15.21
CA GLY A 169 27.05 2.56 -13.76
C GLY A 169 27.96 1.45 -13.22
N GLY A 170 27.54 0.81 -12.13
CA GLY A 170 28.28 -0.25 -11.44
C GLY A 170 28.33 -1.60 -12.16
N SER A 171 27.99 -1.67 -13.45
CA SER A 171 27.89 -2.92 -14.21
C SER A 171 29.25 -3.56 -14.49
N THR A 172 29.41 -4.83 -14.07
CA THR A 172 30.63 -5.63 -14.30
C THR A 172 30.69 -6.29 -15.68
N GLY A 173 29.60 -6.27 -16.45
CA GLY A 173 29.54 -6.78 -17.82
C GLY A 173 28.14 -6.57 -18.44
N PRO A 174 28.01 -6.44 -19.78
CA PRO A 174 26.77 -6.01 -20.43
C PRO A 174 25.55 -6.87 -20.09
N HIS A 175 24.51 -6.23 -19.54
CA HIS A 175 23.24 -6.87 -19.16
C HIS A 175 22.11 -5.85 -19.08
N LEU A 176 20.87 -6.33 -19.20
CA LEU A 176 19.70 -5.65 -18.64
C LEU A 176 19.59 -6.06 -17.17
N HIS A 177 19.57 -5.09 -16.25
CA HIS A 177 19.01 -5.30 -14.92
C HIS A 177 17.51 -4.98 -14.94
N PHE A 178 16.66 -5.92 -14.52
CA PHE A 178 15.21 -5.79 -14.53
C PHE A 178 14.62 -5.97 -13.13
N GLU A 179 13.95 -4.95 -12.58
CA GLU A 179 13.21 -5.03 -11.31
C GLU A 179 11.70 -5.02 -11.57
N TYR A 180 10.92 -5.69 -10.72
CA TYR A 180 9.46 -5.60 -10.66
C TYR A 180 9.03 -5.17 -9.26
N TRP A 181 8.15 -4.17 -9.15
CA TRP A 181 7.75 -3.58 -7.88
C TRP A 181 6.24 -3.63 -7.69
N GLN A 182 5.80 -4.05 -6.52
CA GLN A 182 4.42 -3.88 -6.06
C GLN A 182 4.26 -2.47 -5.48
N GLY A 183 3.34 -1.70 -6.04
CA GLY A 183 3.34 -0.25 -5.88
C GLY A 183 4.41 0.41 -6.75
N GLY A 184 4.56 1.73 -6.60
CA GLY A 184 5.44 2.53 -7.46
C GLY A 184 6.90 2.56 -6.97
N ARG A 185 7.87 2.33 -7.86
CA ARG A 185 9.32 2.34 -7.60
C ARG A 185 9.83 3.65 -6.99
N LEU A 186 9.27 4.77 -7.45
CA LEU A 186 9.62 6.13 -7.02
C LEU A 186 8.69 6.62 -5.89
N GLN A 187 7.77 5.77 -5.46
CA GLN A 187 6.68 6.06 -4.53
C GLN A 187 6.74 5.19 -3.26
N GLY A 188 7.83 4.42 -3.07
CA GLY A 188 8.05 3.57 -1.91
C GLY A 188 7.34 2.21 -1.97
N GLY A 189 7.14 1.66 -3.17
CA GLY A 189 6.70 0.27 -3.34
C GLY A 189 7.72 -0.76 -2.81
N THR A 190 7.36 -2.03 -2.86
CA THR A 190 8.23 -3.16 -2.47
C THR A 190 8.67 -3.92 -3.72
N ALA A 191 9.96 -4.19 -3.85
CA ALA A 191 10.47 -5.03 -4.94
C ALA A 191 10.03 -6.48 -4.73
N LEU A 192 9.68 -7.17 -5.82
CA LEU A 192 9.40 -8.61 -5.83
C LEU A 192 10.35 -9.28 -6.80
N ASP A 193 10.78 -10.50 -6.50
CA ASP A 193 11.54 -11.33 -7.43
C ASP A 193 10.80 -11.44 -8.78
N PRO A 194 11.35 -10.91 -9.88
CA PRO A 194 10.75 -10.99 -11.21
C PRO A 194 10.42 -12.41 -11.67
N VAL A 195 11.11 -13.44 -11.17
CA VAL A 195 10.83 -14.85 -11.49
C VAL A 195 9.47 -15.30 -10.93
N THR A 196 8.98 -14.69 -9.83
CA THR A 196 7.68 -15.02 -9.24
C THR A 196 6.49 -14.56 -10.10
N VAL A 197 6.63 -13.43 -10.80
CA VAL A 197 5.60 -12.85 -11.68
C VAL A 197 5.79 -13.24 -13.15
N LEU A 198 7.02 -13.55 -13.56
CA LEU A 198 7.36 -13.97 -14.93
C LEU A 198 8.36 -15.16 -14.89
N PRO A 199 7.90 -16.39 -14.62
CA PRO A 199 8.80 -17.56 -14.48
C PRO A 199 9.62 -17.92 -15.74
N ASP A 200 9.26 -17.38 -16.91
CA ASP A 200 10.01 -17.57 -18.16
C ASP A 200 11.26 -16.69 -18.26
N ILE A 201 11.44 -15.70 -17.36
CA ILE A 201 12.66 -14.87 -17.30
C ILE A 201 13.88 -15.70 -16.88
N ALA A 202 13.69 -16.65 -15.95
CA ALA A 202 14.71 -17.61 -15.51
C ALA A 202 15.05 -18.69 -16.57
N LYS A 203 14.35 -18.70 -17.72
CA LYS A 203 14.59 -19.65 -18.82
C LYS A 203 15.39 -19.06 -19.97
N GLN A 204 15.79 -17.78 -19.89
CA GLN A 204 16.64 -17.16 -20.92
C GLN A 204 18.03 -17.78 -20.92
N ASN A 205 18.38 -18.45 -22.03
CA ASN A 205 19.62 -19.19 -22.24
C ASN A 205 20.19 -18.85 -23.64
N GLY A 206 20.37 -17.56 -23.91
CA GLY A 206 20.80 -17.04 -25.20
C GLY A 206 22.20 -17.48 -25.62
N THR A 207 22.28 -18.22 -26.72
CA THR A 207 23.56 -18.51 -27.40
C THR A 207 23.99 -17.29 -28.20
N GLY A 208 24.96 -16.53 -27.68
CA GLY A 208 25.29 -15.20 -28.21
C GLY A 208 25.76 -15.18 -29.67
N GLY A 209 25.02 -14.44 -30.50
CA GLY A 209 25.44 -13.96 -31.82
C GLY A 209 24.85 -14.72 -33.02
N GLY A 210 23.89 -14.10 -33.72
CA GLY A 210 23.34 -14.58 -34.99
C GLY A 210 22.26 -13.66 -35.57
N ASP A 211 22.32 -13.39 -36.88
CA ASP A 211 21.44 -12.50 -37.64
C ASP A 211 19.99 -13.08 -37.77
N PRO A 212 18.94 -12.25 -37.98
CA PRO A 212 17.56 -12.69 -37.79
C PRO A 212 16.90 -13.27 -39.06
N ASP A 213 16.50 -14.54 -39.02
CA ASP A 213 15.21 -14.98 -39.60
C ASP A 213 14.84 -16.41 -39.18
N THR A 214 13.73 -16.59 -38.45
CA THR A 214 12.73 -17.68 -38.63
C THR A 214 11.68 -17.65 -37.50
N ALA A 215 10.40 -17.66 -37.86
CA ALA A 215 9.31 -17.77 -36.90
C ALA A 215 9.08 -19.23 -36.46
N SER A 216 8.66 -19.43 -35.21
CA SER A 216 8.04 -20.68 -34.76
C SER A 216 6.91 -20.42 -33.78
N ASN A 217 5.73 -20.97 -34.07
CA ASN A 217 4.54 -20.84 -33.22
C ASN A 217 4.60 -21.82 -32.04
N SER A 218 4.15 -21.40 -30.86
CA SER A 218 3.55 -22.30 -29.87
C SER A 218 2.57 -21.53 -28.96
N PRO A 219 1.30 -21.97 -28.85
CA PRO A 219 0.32 -21.30 -28.00
C PRO A 219 0.45 -21.74 -26.54
N ILE A 220 0.73 -20.81 -25.63
CA ILE A 220 0.64 -21.08 -24.19
C ILE A 220 -0.82 -20.99 -23.76
N GLN A 221 -1.32 -22.04 -23.11
CA GLN A 221 -2.71 -22.11 -22.65
C GLN A 221 -2.95 -21.22 -21.42
N LEU A 222 -4.09 -20.54 -21.37
CA LEU A 222 -4.54 -19.89 -20.13
C LEU A 222 -4.88 -20.94 -19.07
N VAL A 223 -4.29 -20.81 -17.88
CA VAL A 223 -4.82 -21.45 -16.67
C VAL A 223 -5.81 -20.48 -16.03
N ALA A 224 -7.10 -20.79 -16.10
CA ALA A 224 -8.13 -19.97 -15.47
C ALA A 224 -8.11 -20.17 -13.93
N ALA A 225 -7.71 -19.13 -13.20
CA ALA A 225 -7.89 -19.09 -11.75
C ALA A 225 -9.40 -19.03 -11.40
N SER A 226 -9.84 -19.86 -10.46
CA SER A 226 -11.25 -19.91 -10.04
C SER A 226 -11.61 -18.73 -9.12
N ARG A 227 -12.91 -18.44 -9.01
CA ARG A 227 -13.45 -17.32 -8.23
C ARG A 227 -13.26 -17.48 -6.72
N SER A 228 -12.76 -16.43 -6.09
CA SER A 228 -13.12 -16.03 -4.71
C SER A 228 -13.24 -14.49 -4.74
N THR A 229 -14.44 -13.89 -4.61
CA THR A 229 -15.18 -13.61 -3.36
C THR A 229 -14.40 -12.72 -2.39
N ALA A 230 -15.03 -11.62 -1.95
CA ALA A 230 -14.44 -10.50 -1.19
C ALA A 230 -13.47 -9.62 -2.01
N ASP A 231 -14.03 -8.77 -2.88
CA ASP A 231 -13.32 -7.58 -3.35
C ASP A 231 -13.35 -6.51 -2.24
N CYS A 232 -12.19 -6.25 -1.63
CA CYS A 232 -11.99 -5.18 -0.66
C CYS A 232 -11.45 -3.91 -1.34
N SER A 233 -12.11 -3.46 -2.41
CA SER A 233 -11.82 -2.22 -3.16
C SER A 233 -12.14 -0.95 -2.35
N GLY A 234 -11.45 -0.79 -1.23
CA GLY A 234 -11.74 0.21 -0.20
C GLY A 234 -10.58 0.46 0.77
N PHE A 235 -9.32 0.23 0.37
CA PHE A 235 -8.16 0.72 1.13
C PHE A 235 -8.09 2.25 1.08
N GLY A 236 -8.84 2.89 1.97
CA GLY A 236 -8.77 4.33 2.22
C GLY A 236 -7.41 4.71 2.79
N MET A 237 -6.52 5.19 1.93
CA MET A 237 -5.18 5.71 2.22
C MET A 237 -5.25 6.86 3.23
N ALA A 238 -5.17 6.54 4.52
CA ALA A 238 -5.26 7.48 5.63
C ALA A 238 -4.85 6.80 6.94
N GLY A 239 -4.52 7.60 7.97
CA GLY A 239 -4.08 7.11 9.27
C GLY A 239 -2.58 7.30 9.50
N GLY A 240 -2.03 8.43 9.03
CA GLY A 240 -0.63 8.77 9.24
C GLY A 240 -0.44 10.02 10.10
N GLY A 241 -1.19 11.10 9.89
CA GLY A 241 -0.91 12.39 10.52
C GLY A 241 -1.15 12.47 12.04
N GLU A 242 -1.79 11.46 12.62
CA GLU A 242 -2.05 11.32 14.06
C GLU A 242 -0.80 11.00 14.88
N LEU A 243 0.27 10.46 14.28
CA LEU A 243 1.55 10.25 14.97
C LEU A 243 2.39 11.52 14.96
N ALA A 244 2.80 12.00 16.13
CA ALA A 244 3.75 13.11 16.26
C ALA A 244 5.08 12.74 15.58
N PHE A 245 5.71 13.72 14.93
CA PHE A 245 6.89 13.49 14.08
C PHE A 245 8.18 13.49 14.92
N GLY A 246 9.05 12.50 14.69
CA GLY A 246 10.31 12.35 15.42
C GLY A 246 10.17 11.97 16.90
N ILE A 247 8.98 11.53 17.34
CA ILE A 247 8.74 11.07 18.73
C ILE A 247 9.04 9.57 18.92
N VAL A 248 9.02 8.81 17.82
CA VAL A 248 9.43 7.40 17.72
C VAL A 248 10.81 7.33 17.05
N PRO A 249 11.56 6.21 17.16
CA PRO A 249 12.77 6.03 16.38
C PRO A 249 12.44 6.12 14.87
N ALA A 250 13.30 6.78 14.10
CA ALA A 250 13.01 7.17 12.71
C ALA A 250 12.75 5.96 11.79
N GLU A 251 13.36 4.83 12.11
CA GLU A 251 13.21 3.55 11.43
C GLU A 251 11.83 2.88 11.67
N PHE A 252 11.13 3.21 12.76
CA PHE A 252 9.75 2.75 13.03
C PHE A 252 8.69 3.66 12.42
N GLU A 253 8.98 4.94 12.20
CA GLU A 253 7.96 5.93 11.84
C GLU A 253 7.21 5.62 10.53
N PRO A 254 7.87 5.21 9.42
CA PRO A 254 7.18 4.83 8.19
C PRO A 254 6.27 3.61 8.39
N TRP A 255 6.75 2.62 9.15
CA TRP A 255 6.02 1.39 9.43
C TRP A 255 4.81 1.62 10.31
N LEU A 256 4.91 2.46 11.34
CA LEU A 256 3.78 2.84 12.19
C LEU A 256 2.70 3.59 11.40
N ARG A 257 3.09 4.55 10.54
CA ARG A 257 2.13 5.28 9.68
C ARG A 257 1.48 4.35 8.63
N ARG A 258 2.23 3.38 8.07
CA ARG A 258 1.67 2.32 7.20
C ARG A 258 0.72 1.39 7.96
N ALA A 259 1.07 1.03 9.18
CA ALA A 259 0.30 0.10 10.03
C ALA A 259 -1.04 0.70 10.50
N GLY A 260 -1.09 2.02 10.78
CA GLY A 260 -2.36 2.72 11.08
C GLY A 260 -3.36 2.74 9.92
N SER A 261 -2.93 2.49 8.68
CA SER A 261 -3.85 2.37 7.55
C SER A 261 -4.63 1.04 7.52
N VAL A 262 -4.19 0.01 8.25
CA VAL A 262 -4.74 -1.37 8.23
C VAL A 262 -6.23 -1.42 8.58
N CYS A 263 -6.68 -0.72 9.61
CA CYS A 263 -8.11 -0.50 9.91
C CYS A 263 -8.33 0.76 10.77
N PRO A 264 -9.51 1.39 10.74
CA PRO A 264 -9.71 2.73 11.30
C PRO A 264 -9.68 2.82 12.82
N GLU A 265 -9.77 1.71 13.55
CA GLU A 265 -9.85 1.71 15.01
C GLU A 265 -8.48 1.62 15.72
N ILE A 266 -7.43 1.21 14.98
CA ILE A 266 -6.07 0.99 15.50
C ILE A 266 -5.13 2.07 14.93
N ASP A 267 -4.93 3.17 15.67
CA ASP A 267 -4.08 4.29 15.21
C ASP A 267 -2.57 4.06 15.46
N PRO A 268 -1.68 4.76 14.72
CA PRO A 268 -0.24 4.63 14.95
C PRO A 268 0.22 5.05 16.36
N PRO A 269 -0.34 6.09 17.02
CA PRO A 269 -0.04 6.39 18.43
C PRO A 269 -0.30 5.22 19.40
N LEU A 270 -1.36 4.43 19.20
CA LEU A 270 -1.68 3.25 19.99
C LEU A 270 -0.65 2.13 19.77
N LEU A 271 -0.29 1.88 18.51
CA LEU A 271 0.75 0.91 18.14
C LEU A 271 2.12 1.31 18.72
N ALA A 272 2.49 2.60 18.63
CA ALA A 272 3.74 3.14 19.17
C ALA A 272 3.79 3.03 20.71
N ALA A 273 2.69 3.37 21.39
CA ALA A 273 2.57 3.21 22.84
C ALA A 273 2.68 1.74 23.28
N GLN A 274 2.12 0.82 22.50
CA GLN A 274 2.24 -0.61 22.75
C GLN A 274 3.68 -1.11 22.53
N LEU A 275 4.36 -0.74 21.43
CA LEU A 275 5.79 -1.06 21.21
C LEU A 275 6.72 -0.49 22.30
N GLN A 276 6.38 0.69 22.83
CA GLN A 276 7.08 1.26 23.97
C GLN A 276 6.89 0.41 25.23
N GLN A 277 5.67 -0.08 25.48
CA GLN A 277 5.34 -0.90 26.64
C GLN A 277 5.85 -2.34 26.54
N GLU A 278 5.85 -2.96 25.35
CA GLU A 278 6.26 -4.34 25.17
C GLU A 278 7.76 -4.53 25.43
N ASN A 279 8.61 -3.75 24.75
CA ASN A 279 10.04 -3.77 25.07
C ASN A 279 10.81 -2.44 24.91
N GLY A 280 10.16 -1.36 24.44
CA GLY A 280 10.83 -0.08 24.19
C GLY A 280 11.51 0.00 22.82
N PHE A 281 10.82 -0.43 21.75
CA PHE A 281 11.29 -0.38 20.35
C PHE A 281 12.59 -1.18 20.05
N ARG A 282 12.99 -2.13 20.92
CA ARG A 282 14.19 -2.94 20.73
C ARG A 282 13.94 -4.05 19.70
N HIS A 283 14.75 -4.06 18.65
CA HIS A 283 14.60 -4.87 17.45
C HIS A 283 15.95 -5.49 17.02
N GLY A 284 15.95 -6.26 15.93
CA GLY A 284 17.15 -6.92 15.39
C GLY A 284 17.69 -8.07 16.26
N PRO A 285 18.88 -8.62 15.94
CA PRO A 285 19.42 -9.85 16.55
C PRO A 285 19.72 -9.78 18.07
N HIS A 286 19.61 -8.59 18.67
CA HIS A 286 19.86 -8.35 20.10
C HIS A 286 18.59 -7.88 20.84
N ALA A 287 17.42 -7.99 20.21
CA ALA A 287 16.14 -7.74 20.87
C ALA A 287 15.96 -8.71 22.07
N PRO A 288 15.38 -8.25 23.19
CA PRO A 288 15.12 -9.11 24.32
C PRO A 288 14.04 -10.15 23.97
N VAL A 289 14.30 -11.40 24.30
CA VAL A 289 13.27 -12.44 24.37
C VAL A 289 12.80 -12.54 25.81
N SER A 290 11.48 -12.56 26.06
CA SER A 290 10.94 -12.70 27.41
C SER A 290 11.19 -14.09 28.02
N ASP A 291 11.03 -14.23 29.33
CA ASP A 291 11.04 -15.53 30.03
C ASP A 291 9.96 -16.51 29.50
N THR A 292 8.94 -16.01 28.80
CA THR A 292 7.89 -16.83 28.14
C THR A 292 8.16 -17.08 26.66
N GLY A 293 9.27 -16.60 26.09
CA GLY A 293 9.63 -16.77 24.69
C GLY A 293 9.01 -15.75 23.73
N ALA A 294 8.57 -14.58 24.22
CA ALA A 294 8.06 -13.50 23.38
C ALA A 294 9.21 -12.77 22.67
N MET A 295 9.06 -12.47 21.37
CA MET A 295 10.16 -12.01 20.50
C MET A 295 9.89 -10.66 19.83
N GLY A 296 10.95 -9.92 19.49
CA GLY A 296 10.84 -8.69 18.70
C GLY A 296 10.31 -7.45 19.44
N PRO A 297 10.20 -6.29 18.75
CA PRO A 297 9.75 -5.04 19.37
C PRO A 297 8.28 -5.08 19.80
N ALA A 298 7.47 -5.95 19.21
CA ALA A 298 6.08 -6.21 19.58
C ALA A 298 5.90 -7.39 20.55
N GLN A 299 6.98 -8.04 21.02
CA GLN A 299 6.93 -9.20 21.93
C GLN A 299 5.92 -10.28 21.50
N PHE A 300 6.02 -10.74 20.25
CA PHE A 300 5.19 -11.80 19.73
C PHE A 300 5.52 -13.15 20.37
N MET A 301 4.52 -13.78 21.00
CA MET A 301 4.59 -15.20 21.38
C MET A 301 4.69 -16.08 20.11
N PRO A 302 5.44 -17.20 20.12
CA PRO A 302 5.72 -17.98 18.90
C PRO A 302 4.48 -18.49 18.14
N GLY A 303 3.41 -18.87 18.86
CA GLY A 303 2.14 -19.29 18.25
C GLY A 303 1.37 -18.14 17.58
N THR A 304 1.47 -16.93 18.14
CA THR A 304 0.93 -15.71 17.53
C THR A 304 1.74 -15.35 16.28
N TRP A 305 3.08 -15.44 16.36
CA TRP A 305 3.94 -15.22 15.19
C TRP A 305 3.63 -16.20 14.05
N ALA A 306 3.47 -17.48 14.35
CA ALA A 306 3.10 -18.49 13.35
C ALA A 306 1.71 -18.29 12.68
N THR A 307 0.92 -17.32 13.16
CA THR A 307 -0.40 -16.97 12.61
C THR A 307 -0.39 -15.59 11.91
N TRP A 308 0.31 -14.61 12.48
CA TRP A 308 0.27 -13.20 12.07
C TRP A 308 1.57 -12.68 11.47
N GLY A 309 2.70 -13.33 11.77
CA GLY A 309 4.02 -13.02 11.22
C GLY A 309 4.07 -13.29 9.72
N LYS A 310 4.48 -12.28 8.95
CA LYS A 310 4.75 -12.37 7.52
C LYS A 310 5.88 -11.42 7.18
N ASP A 311 6.53 -11.71 6.07
CA ASP A 311 7.37 -10.76 5.34
C ASP A 311 6.48 -9.60 4.85
N TYR A 312 6.70 -8.41 5.41
CA TYR A 312 6.02 -7.16 5.09
C TYR A 312 6.97 -6.07 4.58
N ASP A 313 8.29 -6.22 4.77
CA ASP A 313 9.32 -5.33 4.22
C ASP A 313 9.92 -5.79 2.88
N GLY A 314 9.83 -7.08 2.55
CA GLY A 314 10.29 -7.65 1.28
C GLY A 314 11.69 -8.25 1.33
N ASP A 315 12.27 -8.51 2.51
CA ASP A 315 13.59 -9.16 2.62
C ASP A 315 13.60 -10.66 2.24
N GLY A 316 12.41 -11.29 2.18
CA GLY A 316 12.20 -12.71 1.87
C GLY A 316 11.97 -13.60 3.10
N LYS A 317 11.94 -13.05 4.32
CA LYS A 317 12.05 -13.82 5.56
C LYS A 317 11.36 -13.15 6.77
N ALA A 318 10.10 -13.54 6.97
CA ALA A 318 9.27 -13.21 8.13
C ALA A 318 9.98 -13.34 9.51
N ASP A 319 10.58 -12.26 10.03
CA ASP A 319 11.35 -12.23 11.28
C ASP A 319 10.65 -11.36 12.33
N PRO A 320 10.30 -11.90 13.53
CA PRO A 320 9.68 -11.09 14.58
C PRO A 320 10.57 -9.93 15.04
N ASN A 321 11.87 -9.96 14.76
CA ASN A 321 12.82 -8.92 15.10
C ASN A 321 13.04 -7.89 13.98
N SER A 322 12.49 -8.08 12.78
CA SER A 322 12.38 -6.98 11.80
C SER A 322 11.36 -5.96 12.27
N ILE A 323 11.57 -4.69 11.90
CA ILE A 323 10.64 -3.61 12.20
C ILE A 323 9.40 -3.69 11.31
N GLY A 324 9.57 -3.94 10.01
CA GLY A 324 8.47 -3.95 9.05
C GLY A 324 7.47 -5.05 9.37
N ASP A 325 7.98 -6.28 9.47
CA ASP A 325 7.19 -7.45 9.83
C ASP A 325 6.50 -7.28 11.18
N ALA A 326 7.24 -6.95 12.25
CA ALA A 326 6.66 -6.87 13.59
C ALA A 326 5.57 -5.80 13.69
N VAL A 327 5.78 -4.60 13.13
CA VAL A 327 4.83 -3.49 13.24
C VAL A 327 3.59 -3.73 12.37
N MET A 328 3.75 -4.28 11.16
CA MET A 328 2.60 -4.62 10.30
C MET A 328 1.81 -5.82 10.86
N SER A 329 2.48 -6.87 11.31
CA SER A 329 1.84 -8.01 11.99
C SER A 329 1.13 -7.56 13.27
N GLN A 330 1.68 -6.61 14.03
CA GLN A 330 1.05 -6.06 15.24
C GLN A 330 -0.28 -5.38 14.89
N ALA A 331 -0.34 -4.53 13.87
CA ALA A 331 -1.58 -3.88 13.47
C ALA A 331 -2.62 -4.86 12.93
N HIS A 332 -2.22 -5.85 12.11
CA HIS A 332 -3.15 -6.89 11.65
C HIS A 332 -3.70 -7.74 12.81
N PHE A 333 -2.86 -8.11 13.79
CA PHE A 333 -3.29 -8.85 14.96
C PHE A 333 -4.19 -8.01 15.88
N MET A 334 -3.80 -6.78 16.21
CA MET A 334 -4.63 -5.82 16.97
C MET A 334 -5.99 -5.58 16.32
N CYS A 335 -6.03 -5.46 14.99
CA CYS A 335 -7.28 -5.30 14.26
C CYS A 335 -8.19 -6.53 14.37
N ALA A 336 -7.64 -7.74 14.27
CA ALA A 336 -8.41 -8.97 14.46
C ALA A 336 -8.91 -9.13 15.90
N LEU A 337 -8.07 -8.81 16.89
CA LEU A 337 -8.46 -8.75 18.30
C LEU A 337 -9.58 -7.73 18.56
N TYR A 338 -9.62 -6.61 17.83
CA TYR A 338 -10.72 -5.64 17.91
C TYR A 338 -12.05 -6.15 17.35
N GLN A 339 -12.01 -7.03 16.34
CA GLN A 339 -13.22 -7.66 15.78
C GLN A 339 -13.74 -8.79 16.67
N ASP A 340 -12.87 -9.66 17.21
CA ASP A 340 -13.22 -10.60 18.28
C ASP A 340 -13.76 -9.83 19.50
N VAL A 341 -13.00 -8.80 19.89
CA VAL A 341 -13.34 -7.62 20.69
C VAL A 341 -14.83 -7.28 20.71
N SER A 342 -15.21 -6.61 19.63
CA SER A 342 -16.54 -6.11 19.34
C SER A 342 -17.59 -7.22 19.22
N GLY A 343 -17.22 -8.39 18.69
CA GLY A 343 -18.10 -9.56 18.61
C GLY A 343 -18.51 -10.09 19.99
N TYR A 344 -17.61 -10.02 20.98
CA TYR A 344 -17.92 -10.39 22.37
C TYR A 344 -18.79 -9.33 23.07
N ILE A 345 -18.58 -8.03 22.78
CA ILE A 345 -19.44 -6.95 23.29
C ILE A 345 -20.85 -7.04 22.69
N ALA A 346 -20.96 -7.15 21.37
CA ALA A 346 -22.24 -7.22 20.65
C ALA A 346 -23.08 -8.46 20.98
N SER A 347 -22.45 -9.54 21.48
CA SER A 347 -23.14 -10.74 21.97
C SER A 347 -23.41 -10.74 23.49
N GLY A 348 -23.10 -9.65 24.20
CA GLY A 348 -23.27 -9.55 25.66
C GLY A 348 -22.34 -10.45 26.46
N ARG A 349 -21.25 -10.92 25.83
CA ARG A 349 -20.23 -11.81 26.44
C ARG A 349 -19.06 -11.04 27.04
N ALA A 350 -18.95 -9.74 26.78
CA ALA A 350 -18.03 -8.81 27.44
C ALA A 350 -18.63 -7.40 27.54
N THR A 351 -18.13 -6.59 28.46
CA THR A 351 -18.49 -5.18 28.65
C THR A 351 -17.25 -4.35 28.99
N GLY A 352 -17.07 -3.22 28.32
CA GLY A 352 -15.91 -2.33 28.45
C GLY A 352 -15.72 -1.49 27.19
N ASP A 353 -14.69 -0.67 27.13
CA ASP A 353 -14.29 -0.01 25.89
C ASP A 353 -13.63 -1.01 24.92
N PRO A 354 -13.96 -0.98 23.61
CA PRO A 354 -13.37 -1.90 22.64
C PRO A 354 -11.83 -1.84 22.53
N ILE A 355 -11.20 -0.67 22.68
CA ILE A 355 -9.73 -0.52 22.61
C ILE A 355 -9.08 -1.02 23.91
N GLU A 356 -9.64 -0.69 25.08
CA GLU A 356 -9.20 -1.24 26.37
C GLU A 356 -9.21 -2.77 26.36
N LEU A 357 -10.32 -3.35 25.89
CA LEU A 357 -10.48 -4.80 25.80
C LEU A 357 -9.64 -5.43 24.68
N THR A 358 -9.28 -4.69 23.63
CA THR A 358 -8.32 -5.15 22.59
C THR A 358 -6.90 -5.21 23.14
N LEU A 359 -6.46 -4.20 23.90
CA LEU A 359 -5.18 -4.21 24.62
C LEU A 359 -5.13 -5.35 25.64
N ALA A 360 -6.21 -5.55 26.40
CA ALA A 360 -6.33 -6.68 27.32
C ALA A 360 -6.27 -8.03 26.58
N ALA A 361 -6.88 -8.14 25.39
CA ALA A 361 -6.83 -9.33 24.56
C ALA A 361 -5.45 -9.59 23.94
N TYR A 362 -4.63 -8.56 23.71
CA TYR A 362 -3.25 -8.71 23.26
C TYR A 362 -2.38 -9.30 24.39
N ASN A 363 -2.46 -8.71 25.59
CA ASN A 363 -1.62 -9.11 26.73
C ASN A 363 -2.05 -10.43 27.39
N ALA A 364 -3.36 -10.70 27.53
CA ALA A 364 -3.89 -11.87 28.23
C ALA A 364 -4.52 -12.93 27.31
N GLY A 365 -4.60 -12.66 26.00
CA GLY A 365 -5.32 -13.47 25.03
C GLY A 365 -6.84 -13.15 24.98
N PRO A 366 -7.47 -13.16 23.79
CA PRO A 366 -8.89 -12.84 23.64
C PRO A 366 -9.80 -13.80 24.42
N GLY A 367 -9.39 -15.07 24.57
CA GLY A 367 -10.09 -16.07 25.39
C GLY A 367 -10.12 -15.76 26.89
N ALA A 368 -9.21 -14.94 27.43
CA ALA A 368 -9.28 -14.46 28.81
C ALA A 368 -10.35 -13.36 28.95
N VAL A 369 -10.37 -12.39 28.02
CA VAL A 369 -11.41 -11.34 27.97
C VAL A 369 -12.81 -11.97 27.84
N GLN A 370 -12.98 -12.94 26.94
CA GLN A 370 -14.23 -13.70 26.74
C GLN A 370 -14.54 -14.77 27.82
N LYS A 371 -13.71 -14.86 28.87
CA LYS A 371 -13.96 -15.66 30.09
C LYS A 371 -14.34 -14.78 31.28
N PHE A 372 -13.73 -13.61 31.43
CA PHE A 372 -13.98 -12.68 32.54
C PHE A 372 -15.03 -11.61 32.22
N GLY A 373 -15.40 -11.44 30.94
CA GLY A 373 -16.43 -10.49 30.51
C GLY A 373 -15.95 -9.04 30.46
N GLY A 374 -14.65 -8.82 30.44
CA GLY A 374 -14.01 -7.51 30.52
C GLY A 374 -12.49 -7.67 30.62
N ILE A 375 -11.78 -6.66 31.14
CA ILE A 375 -10.35 -6.76 31.43
C ILE A 375 -10.13 -7.92 32.42
N PRO A 376 -9.29 -8.92 32.12
CA PRO A 376 -9.01 -10.02 33.04
C PRO A 376 -8.37 -9.50 34.34
N PRO A 377 -8.74 -10.05 35.52
CA PRO A 377 -8.17 -9.65 36.82
C PRO A 377 -6.77 -10.25 37.02
N PHE A 378 -5.86 -9.89 36.12
CA PHE A 378 -4.45 -10.23 36.14
C PHE A 378 -3.70 -8.91 36.32
N ALA A 379 -2.94 -8.78 37.41
CA ALA A 379 -2.27 -7.53 37.76
C ALA A 379 -1.33 -6.98 36.67
N GLN A 380 -0.80 -7.84 35.77
CA GLN A 380 -0.08 -7.38 34.58
C GLN A 380 -1.02 -6.64 33.61
N THR A 381 -2.13 -7.27 33.22
CA THR A 381 -3.10 -6.76 32.25
C THR A 381 -3.86 -5.52 32.76
N GLU A 382 -4.20 -5.50 34.05
CA GLU A 382 -4.84 -4.35 34.71
C GLU A 382 -3.96 -3.09 34.72
N ASN A 383 -2.63 -3.24 34.70
CA ASN A 383 -1.70 -2.12 34.55
C ASN A 383 -1.35 -1.82 33.09
N TYR A 384 -1.23 -2.85 32.24
CA TYR A 384 -0.87 -2.75 30.82
C TYR A 384 -1.78 -1.81 30.03
N VAL A 385 -3.11 -1.97 30.18
CA VAL A 385 -4.11 -1.17 29.45
C VAL A 385 -4.00 0.33 29.76
N PRO A 386 -4.09 0.81 31.02
CA PRO A 386 -3.99 2.25 31.31
C PRO A 386 -2.59 2.82 31.00
N THR A 387 -1.51 2.05 31.12
CA THR A 387 -0.17 2.54 30.78
C THR A 387 -0.04 2.84 29.28
N ILE A 388 -0.55 1.96 28.40
CA ILE A 388 -0.54 2.20 26.95
C ILE A 388 -1.47 3.36 26.57
N LEU A 389 -2.66 3.45 27.17
CA LEU A 389 -3.57 4.57 26.90
C LEU A 389 -3.02 5.92 27.35
N GLN A 390 -2.28 5.96 28.47
CA GLN A 390 -1.54 7.15 28.88
C GLN A 390 -0.41 7.47 27.89
N ALA A 391 0.42 6.49 27.53
CA ALA A 391 1.54 6.67 26.61
C ALA A 391 1.09 7.13 25.21
N ARG A 392 -0.03 6.61 24.69
CA ARG A 392 -0.65 7.01 23.40
C ARG A 392 -0.77 8.52 23.26
N THR A 393 -1.16 9.22 24.32
CA THR A 393 -1.29 10.70 24.32
C THR A 393 0.03 11.44 24.08
N GLY A 394 1.16 10.85 24.43
CA GLY A 394 2.50 11.38 24.12
C GLY A 394 2.95 11.11 22.69
N PHE A 395 2.38 10.09 22.03
CA PHE A 395 2.62 9.78 20.62
C PHE A 395 1.67 10.52 19.66
N THR A 396 0.58 11.11 20.15
CA THR A 396 -0.39 11.84 19.33
C THR A 396 0.12 13.22 18.88
N ASN A 397 0.04 13.52 17.58
CA ASN A 397 0.26 14.86 17.03
C ASN A 397 -0.84 15.83 17.51
N PRO A 398 -0.53 16.92 18.25
CA PRO A 398 -1.53 17.86 18.75
C PRO A 398 -2.22 18.69 17.66
N ASN A 399 -1.75 18.64 16.41
CA ASN A 399 -2.37 19.30 15.25
C ASN A 399 -3.24 18.36 14.40
N ALA A 400 -3.25 17.05 14.69
CA ALA A 400 -4.04 16.08 13.95
C ALA A 400 -5.54 16.35 14.08
N ARG A 401 -6.31 15.96 13.06
CA ARG A 401 -7.75 16.25 12.96
C ARG A 401 -8.60 14.98 12.74
N GLY A 402 -8.08 13.84 13.15
CA GLY A 402 -8.59 12.52 12.82
C GLY A 402 -8.05 12.01 11.48
N ARG A 403 -7.99 10.68 11.32
CA ARG A 403 -7.86 9.97 10.04
C ARG A 403 -8.79 10.58 8.99
N PHE A 404 -8.25 11.05 7.86
CA PHE A 404 -9.08 11.48 6.74
C PHE A 404 -9.83 10.28 6.14
N ILE A 405 -11.11 10.44 5.78
CA ILE A 405 -11.87 9.42 5.06
C ILE A 405 -12.52 10.09 3.84
N PRO A 406 -12.14 9.70 2.60
CA PRO A 406 -12.76 10.26 1.41
C PRO A 406 -14.22 9.82 1.31
N ASN A 407 -15.12 10.79 1.21
CA ASN A 407 -16.53 10.58 0.95
C ASN A 407 -16.82 10.60 -0.56
N THR A 408 -17.94 9.97 -0.93
CA THR A 408 -18.32 9.70 -2.33
C THR A 408 -18.77 10.93 -3.14
N SER A 409 -18.78 12.14 -2.58
CA SER A 409 -19.26 13.35 -3.28
C SER A 409 -18.39 13.84 -4.44
N GLY A 410 -17.09 13.47 -4.44
CA GLY A 410 -16.11 14.01 -5.38
C GLY A 410 -15.72 15.49 -5.14
N ASP A 411 -16.12 16.09 -4.02
CA ASP A 411 -15.82 17.49 -3.70
C ASP A 411 -14.29 17.74 -3.61
N SER A 412 -13.81 18.77 -4.31
CA SER A 412 -12.41 19.20 -4.28
C SER A 412 -11.95 19.62 -2.88
N SER A 413 -12.85 20.10 -2.03
CA SER A 413 -12.50 20.53 -0.66
C SER A 413 -11.85 19.41 0.17
N GLN A 414 -12.11 18.15 -0.19
CA GLN A 414 -11.49 16.97 0.43
C GLN A 414 -9.96 16.94 0.31
N VAL A 415 -9.38 17.51 -0.76
CA VAL A 415 -7.92 17.65 -0.92
C VAL A 415 -7.36 18.53 0.21
N VAL A 416 -8.09 19.57 0.61
CA VAL A 416 -7.69 20.43 1.74
C VAL A 416 -7.76 19.65 3.05
N THR A 417 -8.77 18.80 3.24
CA THR A 417 -8.91 17.97 4.45
C THR A 417 -7.80 16.92 4.53
N ALA A 418 -7.49 16.23 3.43
CA ALA A 418 -6.38 15.28 3.35
C ALA A 418 -5.02 15.95 3.61
N ALA A 419 -4.77 17.14 3.03
CA ALA A 419 -3.56 17.92 3.32
C ALA A 419 -3.49 18.40 4.79
N ARG A 420 -4.65 18.68 5.42
CA ARG A 420 -4.74 19.09 6.82
C ARG A 420 -4.56 17.96 7.85
N GLU A 421 -4.67 16.68 7.46
CA GLU A 421 -4.29 15.56 8.35
C GLU A 421 -2.82 15.70 8.79
N TYR A 422 -1.96 16.24 7.92
CA TYR A 422 -0.50 16.29 8.08
C TYR A 422 0.04 17.65 8.58
N LEU A 423 -0.79 18.49 9.19
CA LEU A 423 -0.29 19.73 9.82
C LEU A 423 0.75 19.42 10.91
N GLY A 424 1.89 20.10 10.86
CA GLY A 424 3.04 19.88 11.74
C GLY A 424 4.08 18.87 11.23
N THR A 425 3.83 18.19 10.11
CA THR A 425 4.80 17.28 9.46
C THR A 425 6.06 18.04 9.03
N PRO A 426 7.29 17.59 9.33
CA PRO A 426 8.52 18.18 8.81
C PRO A 426 8.58 18.27 7.29
N TYR A 427 9.25 19.29 6.77
CA TYR A 427 9.68 19.29 5.37
C TYR A 427 10.85 18.31 5.19
N VAL A 428 10.75 17.44 4.18
CA VAL A 428 11.82 16.55 3.74
C VAL A 428 11.95 16.68 2.22
N TRP A 429 13.15 16.99 1.73
CA TRP A 429 13.40 17.09 0.28
C TRP A 429 13.28 15.70 -0.38
N GLY A 430 12.44 15.56 -1.40
CA GLY A 430 12.06 14.24 -1.93
C GLY A 430 11.05 13.48 -1.04
N GLY A 431 10.59 14.08 0.05
CA GLY A 431 9.69 13.47 1.02
C GLY A 431 8.27 13.28 0.50
N GLY A 432 7.76 12.07 0.67
CA GLY A 432 6.37 11.67 0.48
C GLY A 432 5.87 11.59 -0.97
N GLY A 433 4.60 11.22 -1.09
CA GLY A 433 3.87 11.00 -2.33
C GLY A 433 2.49 10.42 -2.06
N THR A 434 1.91 9.69 -3.01
CA THR A 434 0.59 9.04 -2.86
C THR A 434 0.49 8.12 -1.63
N GLY A 435 1.62 7.54 -1.19
CA GLY A 435 1.73 6.69 -0.01
C GLY A 435 1.67 7.41 1.36
N GLY A 436 1.70 8.76 1.39
CA GLY A 436 1.90 9.54 2.61
C GLY A 436 3.32 10.13 2.70
N PRO A 437 3.81 10.50 3.90
CA PRO A 437 5.15 11.05 4.09
C PRO A 437 6.24 9.99 3.97
N SER A 438 7.45 10.38 3.57
CA SER A 438 8.65 9.51 3.57
C SER A 438 9.87 10.26 4.12
N GLY A 439 10.83 9.52 4.67
CA GLY A 439 11.96 10.12 5.40
C GLY A 439 11.54 10.93 6.65
N GLY A 440 10.33 10.71 7.17
CA GLY A 440 9.74 11.48 8.26
C GLY A 440 8.98 12.75 7.82
N GLY A 441 8.76 12.99 6.52
CA GLY A 441 8.09 14.21 6.09
C GLY A 441 7.65 14.30 4.62
N PHE A 442 7.41 15.53 4.17
CA PHE A 442 6.95 15.86 2.81
C PHE A 442 7.78 16.98 2.17
N ASP A 443 7.93 16.98 0.85
CA ASP A 443 8.11 18.23 0.09
C ASP A 443 6.79 18.76 -0.47
N CYS A 444 6.86 19.94 -1.09
CA CYS A 444 5.70 20.67 -1.59
C CYS A 444 4.81 19.83 -2.52
N SER A 445 5.44 19.03 -3.39
CA SER A 445 4.80 18.19 -4.39
C SER A 445 4.45 16.79 -3.88
N GLY A 446 5.21 16.24 -2.93
CA GLY A 446 4.84 15.00 -2.23
C GLY A 446 3.52 15.15 -1.46
N LEU A 447 3.33 16.29 -0.78
CA LEU A 447 2.11 16.61 -0.04
C LEU A 447 0.87 16.72 -0.95
N THR A 448 1.00 17.36 -2.11
CA THR A 448 -0.12 17.50 -3.06
C THR A 448 -0.44 16.17 -3.74
N SER A 449 0.57 15.36 -4.09
CA SER A 449 0.37 13.98 -4.56
C SER A 449 -0.36 13.11 -3.55
N TYR A 450 -0.04 13.20 -2.24
CA TYR A 450 -0.84 12.56 -1.20
C TYR A 450 -2.28 13.09 -1.20
N ALA A 451 -2.44 14.40 -1.06
CA ALA A 451 -3.74 15.02 -0.77
C ALA A 451 -4.78 14.77 -1.87
N VAL A 452 -4.37 14.82 -3.15
CA VAL A 452 -5.26 14.55 -4.29
C VAL A 452 -5.53 13.05 -4.46
N HIS A 453 -4.54 12.18 -4.21
CA HIS A 453 -4.73 10.74 -4.27
C HIS A 453 -5.65 10.22 -3.16
N ALA A 454 -5.47 10.68 -1.92
CA ALA A 454 -6.37 10.38 -0.82
C ALA A 454 -7.79 10.90 -1.08
N ALA A 455 -7.95 12.18 -1.45
CA ALA A 455 -9.26 12.79 -1.69
C ALA A 455 -10.05 12.18 -2.85
N SER A 456 -9.36 11.71 -3.90
CA SER A 456 -9.96 11.01 -5.03
C SER A 456 -10.25 9.52 -4.78
N ALA A 457 -9.98 9.02 -3.56
CA ALA A 457 -10.01 7.59 -3.21
C ALA A 457 -9.15 6.73 -4.16
N GLY A 458 -7.92 7.20 -4.40
CA GLY A 458 -6.90 6.55 -5.23
C GLY A 458 -6.99 6.80 -6.74
N LYS A 459 -8.06 7.45 -7.22
CA LYS A 459 -8.37 7.57 -8.66
C LYS A 459 -7.50 8.57 -9.41
N VAL A 460 -6.98 9.59 -8.74
CA VAL A 460 -6.13 10.65 -9.33
C VAL A 460 -4.76 10.60 -8.69
N SER A 461 -3.74 10.28 -9.49
CA SER A 461 -2.34 10.26 -9.05
C SER A 461 -1.58 11.40 -9.73
N LEU A 462 -1.08 12.33 -8.93
CA LEU A 462 -0.27 13.44 -9.45
C LEU A 462 1.19 13.04 -9.66
N PRO A 463 1.84 13.51 -10.75
CA PRO A 463 3.29 13.40 -10.95
C PRO A 463 4.12 13.94 -9.78
N ARG A 464 5.40 13.55 -9.71
CA ARG A 464 6.17 13.73 -8.48
C ARG A 464 6.71 15.15 -8.26
N THR A 465 6.96 15.94 -9.30
CA THR A 465 7.50 17.31 -9.13
C THR A 465 6.45 18.40 -9.40
N SER A 466 6.62 19.58 -8.82
CA SER A 466 5.72 20.72 -9.06
C SER A 466 5.69 21.17 -10.53
N GLU A 467 6.78 21.02 -11.27
CA GLU A 467 6.84 21.27 -12.72
C GLU A 467 5.97 20.31 -13.52
N GLN A 468 5.96 19.02 -13.16
CA GLN A 468 5.10 18.03 -13.79
C GLN A 468 3.64 18.20 -13.37
N GLN A 469 3.36 18.50 -12.10
CA GLN A 469 2.01 18.75 -11.60
C GLN A 469 1.37 19.98 -12.25
N TRP A 470 2.16 20.98 -12.65
CA TRP A 470 1.67 22.11 -13.44
C TRP A 470 1.11 21.71 -14.82
N GLY A 471 1.54 20.57 -15.37
CA GLY A 471 0.98 20.00 -16.60
C GLY A 471 -0.39 19.33 -16.41
N VAL A 472 -0.83 19.07 -15.17
CA VAL A 472 -2.07 18.33 -14.87
C VAL A 472 -3.24 19.28 -14.71
N GLY A 473 -4.39 18.90 -15.29
CA GLY A 473 -5.64 19.64 -15.15
C GLY A 473 -5.63 21.01 -15.84
N ILE A 474 -6.69 21.80 -15.60
CA ILE A 474 -6.93 23.08 -16.30
C ILE A 474 -6.35 24.27 -15.53
N GLU A 475 -5.67 25.18 -16.21
CA GLU A 475 -5.22 26.45 -15.64
C GLU A 475 -6.43 27.34 -15.36
N ILE A 476 -6.51 27.90 -14.16
CA ILE A 476 -7.60 28.78 -13.74
C ILE A 476 -7.06 30.12 -13.19
N PRO A 477 -7.80 31.22 -13.35
CA PRO A 477 -7.52 32.47 -12.65
C PRO A 477 -7.47 32.26 -11.13
N ILE A 478 -6.50 32.88 -10.45
CA ILE A 478 -6.23 32.68 -9.02
C ILE A 478 -7.36 33.19 -8.11
N ASP A 479 -8.15 34.15 -8.59
CA ASP A 479 -9.38 34.66 -7.98
C ASP A 479 -10.59 33.71 -8.16
N GLN A 480 -10.50 32.75 -9.08
CA GLN A 480 -11.49 31.68 -9.30
C GLN A 480 -11.08 30.34 -8.66
N ALA A 481 -9.98 30.33 -7.90
CA ALA A 481 -9.54 29.18 -7.12
C ALA A 481 -10.56 28.83 -6.03
N ARG A 482 -10.77 27.53 -5.82
CA ARG A 482 -11.70 26.90 -4.88
C ARG A 482 -10.93 25.95 -3.97
N PRO A 483 -11.39 25.69 -2.74
CA PRO A 483 -10.78 24.72 -1.85
C PRO A 483 -10.46 23.39 -2.58
N GLY A 484 -9.19 23.04 -2.66
CA GLY A 484 -8.67 21.85 -3.33
C GLY A 484 -7.98 22.06 -4.67
N ASP A 485 -8.13 23.22 -5.32
CA ASP A 485 -7.30 23.60 -6.46
C ASP A 485 -5.83 23.73 -6.03
N LEU A 486 -4.89 23.37 -6.90
CA LEU A 486 -3.45 23.49 -6.63
C LEU A 486 -2.94 24.87 -7.02
N VAL A 487 -2.05 25.44 -6.20
CA VAL A 487 -1.42 26.76 -6.43
C VAL A 487 0.09 26.65 -6.57
N PHE A 488 0.65 27.31 -7.58
CA PHE A 488 2.01 27.13 -8.08
C PHE A 488 2.80 28.43 -8.11
N GLY A 489 4.07 28.37 -7.70
CA GLY A 489 4.97 29.51 -7.58
C GLY A 489 6.43 29.16 -7.85
N SER A 490 7.34 30.07 -7.46
CA SER A 490 8.79 29.90 -7.64
C SER A 490 9.18 29.55 -9.09
N TRP A 491 8.67 30.33 -10.05
CA TRP A 491 8.83 30.08 -11.48
C TRP A 491 10.29 30.16 -11.95
N GLY A 492 10.83 29.03 -12.40
CA GLY A 492 12.10 28.91 -13.11
C GLY A 492 11.91 28.60 -14.60
N PRO A 493 13.00 28.34 -15.35
CA PRO A 493 12.93 28.06 -16.79
C PRO A 493 12.16 26.77 -17.15
N ASN A 494 12.07 25.82 -16.20
CA ASN A 494 11.46 24.51 -16.40
C ASN A 494 10.01 24.42 -15.88
N GLY A 495 9.49 25.46 -15.21
CA GLY A 495 8.19 25.45 -14.54
C GLY A 495 8.24 26.03 -13.12
N PRO A 496 7.18 25.81 -12.32
CA PRO A 496 7.12 26.24 -10.93
C PRO A 496 7.89 25.28 -9.99
N GLY A 497 8.84 25.81 -9.23
CA GLY A 497 9.59 25.08 -8.20
C GLY A 497 8.90 25.01 -6.82
N HIS A 498 7.62 25.39 -6.72
CA HIS A 498 6.81 25.22 -5.50
C HIS A 498 5.33 25.01 -5.83
N VAL A 499 4.65 24.14 -5.06
CA VAL A 499 3.20 23.90 -5.13
C VAL A 499 2.55 23.80 -3.74
N GLY A 500 1.25 24.08 -3.63
CA GLY A 500 0.44 23.84 -2.43
C GLY A 500 -1.03 23.64 -2.77
N VAL A 501 -1.84 23.22 -1.79
CA VAL A 501 -3.30 23.07 -1.94
C VAL A 501 -3.99 24.36 -1.49
N TYR A 502 -4.75 25.03 -2.36
CA TYR A 502 -5.54 26.20 -1.97
C TYR A 502 -6.61 25.80 -0.96
N SER A 503 -6.61 26.45 0.22
CA SER A 503 -7.50 26.12 1.32
C SER A 503 -8.70 27.08 1.47
N GLY A 504 -8.81 28.04 0.55
CA GLY A 504 -9.80 29.12 0.59
C GLY A 504 -9.29 30.38 1.29
N THR A 505 -10.03 31.48 1.20
CA THR A 505 -9.74 32.76 1.90
C THR A 505 -8.34 33.34 1.64
N GLY A 506 -7.74 33.10 0.47
CA GLY A 506 -6.37 33.57 0.17
C GLY A 506 -5.28 32.81 0.94
N LYS A 507 -5.50 31.53 1.27
CA LYS A 507 -4.54 30.65 1.96
C LYS A 507 -4.29 29.34 1.21
N MET A 508 -3.21 28.67 1.54
CA MET A 508 -2.88 27.32 1.10
C MET A 508 -2.36 26.46 2.25
N VAL A 509 -2.52 25.14 2.14
CA VAL A 509 -1.73 24.15 2.90
C VAL A 509 -0.55 23.72 2.04
N HIS A 510 0.67 23.81 2.56
CA HIS A 510 1.89 23.46 1.83
C HIS A 510 2.99 22.93 2.75
N ALA A 511 3.92 22.14 2.19
CA ALA A 511 5.23 21.87 2.76
C ALA A 511 6.23 22.89 2.15
N PRO A 512 6.69 23.92 2.89
CA PRO A 512 7.37 25.08 2.32
C PRO A 512 8.82 24.85 1.86
N THR A 513 9.71 24.46 2.78
CA THR A 513 11.18 24.50 2.61
C THR A 513 11.86 23.71 3.73
N PRO A 514 13.11 23.23 3.60
CA PRO A 514 13.82 22.53 4.67
C PRO A 514 13.91 23.33 5.99
N GLY A 515 13.77 22.62 7.12
CA GLY A 515 13.79 23.23 8.46
C GLY A 515 12.46 23.85 8.92
N ASP A 516 11.40 23.65 8.14
CA ASP A 516 10.04 24.16 8.38
C ASP A 516 9.02 22.99 8.26
N VAL A 517 7.73 23.24 8.49
CA VAL A 517 6.69 22.19 8.56
C VAL A 517 5.52 22.42 7.59
N VAL A 518 4.81 21.34 7.27
CA VAL A 518 3.49 21.36 6.63
C VAL A 518 2.54 22.23 7.45
N LYS A 519 2.07 23.31 6.85
CA LYS A 519 1.27 24.32 7.53
C LYS A 519 0.28 25.00 6.59
N GLU A 520 -0.69 25.69 7.18
CA GLU A 520 -1.61 26.56 6.47
C GLU A 520 -1.12 28.02 6.53
N ALA A 521 -0.85 28.62 5.37
CA ALA A 521 -0.23 29.93 5.22
C ALA A 521 -0.96 30.81 4.18
N PRO A 522 -0.85 32.15 4.23
CA PRO A 522 -1.35 33.03 3.17
C PRO A 522 -0.70 32.74 1.82
N LEU A 523 -1.44 32.99 0.73
CA LEU A 523 -0.89 32.97 -0.62
C LEU A 523 0.16 34.07 -0.81
N GLN A 524 1.23 33.74 -1.55
CA GLN A 524 2.20 34.73 -2.02
C GLN A 524 1.71 35.39 -3.32
N ALA A 525 2.28 36.55 -3.65
CA ALA A 525 1.98 37.23 -4.91
C ALA A 525 2.56 36.45 -6.11
N GLY A 526 1.86 36.48 -7.25
CA GLY A 526 2.32 35.81 -8.49
C GLY A 526 2.07 34.31 -8.56
N LEU A 527 1.33 33.72 -7.61
CA LEU A 527 0.89 32.33 -7.71
C LEU A 527 -0.17 32.17 -8.82
N LYS A 528 -0.12 31.05 -9.55
CA LYS A 528 -1.15 30.60 -10.49
C LYS A 528 -1.87 29.37 -9.93
N ALA A 529 -3.05 29.03 -10.47
CA ALA A 529 -3.81 27.85 -10.02
C ALA A 529 -4.11 26.83 -11.14
N ARG A 530 -4.21 25.55 -10.76
CA ARG A 530 -4.73 24.44 -11.58
C ARG A 530 -5.88 23.74 -10.86
N ARG A 531 -6.93 23.39 -11.59
CA ARG A 531 -7.97 22.46 -11.12
C ARG A 531 -7.65 21.05 -11.62
N VAL A 532 -7.46 20.12 -10.68
CA VAL A 532 -6.99 18.74 -10.92
C VAL A 532 -7.99 17.65 -10.52
N MET A 533 -9.16 18.05 -10.02
CA MET A 533 -10.36 17.21 -9.81
C MET A 533 -11.60 18.00 -10.24
#